data_AF-A0A352Y1P4-F1
#
_entry.id   AF-A0A352Y1P4-F1
#
_cell.length_a   1.000
_cell.length_b   1.000
_cell.length_c   1.000
_cell.angle_alpha   90.00
_cell.angle_beta   90.00
_cell.angle_gamma   90.00
#
_symmetry.space_group_name_H-M   'P 1'
#
loop_
_entity.id
_entity.type
_entity.pdbx_description
1 polymer ?
#
loop_
_entity_poly.entity_id
_entity_poly.type
_entity_poly.pdbx_seq_one_letter_code
_entity_poly.pdbx_strand_id
1 'polypeptide(L)'
;MSIRSSSSAEQTKLRANAIGLPGVLFQSITTMAPASAVSFSLGAAIPFAGGALPLAVLIALIICTLIALNIGSLAKHLPSAGGYFTYVSRGLGPQAGWMTGWLFSLTYLLIVPLQLLVLGPVMDSAAQQYFHLSFGAAGWAIWAMVFAVIVFGLTYFGVKISADAS
;
A
#
# COMPACT_ATOMS: atom_id res chain seq x y z
N MET A 1 -49.68 5.73 23.00
CA MET A 1 -49.47 6.73 21.94
C MET A 1 -48.00 6.64 21.53
N SER A 2 -47.71 6.00 20.39
CA SER A 2 -46.37 5.61 19.94
C SER A 2 -45.79 6.70 19.04
N ILE A 3 -44.66 7.30 19.44
CA ILE A 3 -43.88 8.16 18.55
C ILE A 3 -42.89 7.27 17.81
N ARG A 4 -43.09 7.17 16.49
CA ARG A 4 -42.23 6.49 15.54
C ARG A 4 -40.88 7.21 15.47
N SER A 5 -39.78 6.48 15.56
CA SER A 5 -38.46 6.98 15.22
C SER A 5 -38.36 7.10 13.69
N SER A 6 -38.32 8.33 13.20
CA SER A 6 -37.92 8.63 11.82
C SER A 6 -36.67 9.51 11.87
N SER A 7 -35.51 8.86 11.98
CA SER A 7 -34.25 9.42 11.50
C SER A 7 -33.77 8.50 10.39
N SER A 8 -33.89 9.00 9.16
CA SER A 8 -33.42 8.36 7.95
C SER A 8 -31.90 8.21 8.03
N ALA A 9 -31.44 7.00 8.36
CA ALA A 9 -30.08 6.60 8.04
C ALA A 9 -30.03 6.49 6.51
N GLU A 10 -29.65 7.57 5.86
CA GLU A 10 -29.33 7.60 4.44
C GLU A 10 -28.21 6.57 4.20
N GLN A 11 -28.60 5.36 3.81
CA GLN A 11 -27.64 4.33 3.42
C GLN A 11 -27.03 4.80 2.09
N THR A 12 -25.87 5.44 2.17
CA THR A 12 -24.99 5.72 1.03
C THR A 12 -24.56 4.39 0.41
N LYS A 13 -25.44 3.79 -0.39
CA LYS A 13 -25.14 2.61 -1.19
C LYS A 13 -24.31 3.05 -2.38
N LEU A 14 -23.04 2.63 -2.38
CA LEU A 14 -22.15 2.77 -3.53
C LEU A 14 -22.84 2.20 -4.79
N ARG A 15 -22.75 2.91 -5.91
CA ARG A 15 -23.34 2.45 -7.18
C ARG A 15 -22.75 1.09 -7.54
N ALA A 16 -23.61 0.09 -7.67
CA ALA A 16 -23.19 -1.25 -8.09
C ALA A 16 -22.54 -1.16 -9.48
N ASN A 17 -21.37 -1.78 -9.65
CA ASN A 17 -20.58 -1.78 -10.90
C ASN A 17 -20.09 -0.40 -11.38
N ALA A 18 -19.94 0.59 -10.48
CA ALA A 18 -19.35 1.89 -10.87
C ALA A 18 -17.91 1.76 -11.41
N ILE A 19 -17.19 0.72 -10.96
CA ILE A 19 -15.87 0.34 -11.47
C ILE A 19 -15.98 -1.13 -11.87
N GLY A 20 -15.89 -1.43 -13.15
CA GLY A 20 -15.92 -2.82 -13.64
C GLY A 20 -14.75 -3.63 -13.05
N LEU A 21 -14.94 -4.95 -12.94
CA LEU A 21 -13.90 -5.88 -12.49
C LEU A 21 -12.51 -5.64 -13.14
N PRO A 22 -12.40 -5.46 -14.48
CA PRO A 22 -11.11 -5.16 -15.09
C PRO A 22 -10.52 -3.83 -14.61
N GLY A 23 -11.33 -2.79 -14.41
CA GLY A 23 -10.85 -1.49 -13.90
C GLY A 23 -10.24 -1.61 -12.50
N VAL A 24 -10.90 -2.34 -11.60
CA VAL A 24 -10.38 -2.60 -10.23
C VAL A 24 -9.10 -3.45 -10.28
N LEU A 25 -9.05 -4.45 -11.17
CA LEU A 25 -7.87 -5.30 -11.33
C LEU A 25 -6.69 -4.50 -11.86
N PHE A 26 -6.88 -3.69 -12.91
CA PHE A 26 -5.83 -2.82 -13.43
C PHE A 26 -5.35 -1.85 -12.36
N GLN A 27 -6.26 -1.18 -11.64
CA GLN A 27 -5.88 -0.29 -10.54
C GLN A 27 -5.07 -1.01 -9.46
N SER A 28 -5.46 -2.22 -9.08
CA SER A 28 -4.74 -3.01 -8.08
C SER A 28 -3.34 -3.39 -8.56
N ILE A 29 -3.22 -3.87 -9.81
CA ILE A 29 -1.94 -4.23 -10.42
C ILE A 29 -1.02 -3.02 -10.56
N THR A 30 -1.56 -1.88 -11.03
CA THR A 30 -0.82 -0.63 -11.18
C THR A 30 -0.34 -0.10 -9.83
N THR A 31 -1.19 -0.13 -8.80
CA THR A 31 -0.83 0.35 -7.45
C THR A 31 0.23 -0.53 -6.80
N MET A 32 0.15 -1.86 -7.00
CA MET A 32 1.12 -2.80 -6.47
C MET A 32 2.47 -2.75 -7.22
N ALA A 33 2.45 -2.32 -8.49
CA ALA A 33 3.60 -2.27 -9.40
C ALA A 33 4.55 -3.47 -9.24
N PRO A 34 4.08 -4.71 -9.47
CA PRO A 34 4.85 -5.91 -9.14
C PRO A 34 6.19 -5.98 -9.89
N ALA A 35 6.26 -5.41 -11.10
CA ALA A 35 7.50 -5.35 -11.87
C ALA A 35 8.59 -4.53 -11.17
N SER A 36 8.27 -3.33 -10.65
CA SER A 36 9.25 -2.50 -9.93
C SER A 36 9.64 -3.14 -8.60
N ALA A 37 8.67 -3.74 -7.91
CA ALA A 37 8.93 -4.48 -6.66
C ALA A 37 9.91 -5.64 -6.88
N VAL A 38 9.74 -6.43 -7.95
CA VAL A 38 10.64 -7.54 -8.28
C VAL A 38 12.03 -7.02 -8.68
N SER A 39 12.12 -6.01 -9.55
CA SER A 39 13.42 -5.44 -9.94
C SER A 39 14.21 -4.92 -8.74
N PHE A 40 13.54 -4.23 -7.81
CA PHE A 40 14.17 -3.73 -6.59
C PHE A 40 14.56 -4.87 -5.63
N SER A 41 13.66 -5.82 -5.41
CA SER A 41 13.88 -6.93 -4.48
C SER A 41 14.99 -7.87 -4.96
N LEU A 42 15.09 -8.14 -6.27
CA LEU A 42 16.20 -8.90 -6.83
C LEU A 42 17.53 -8.18 -6.59
N GLY A 43 17.58 -6.86 -6.84
CA GLY A 43 18.75 -6.04 -6.55
C GLY A 43 19.25 -6.19 -5.12
N ALA A 44 18.33 -6.12 -4.15
CA ALA A 44 18.65 -6.28 -2.73
C ALA A 44 18.97 -7.74 -2.33
N ALA A 45 18.41 -8.74 -3.03
CA ALA A 45 18.56 -10.15 -2.68
C ALA A 45 19.82 -10.82 -3.27
N ILE A 46 20.40 -10.26 -4.35
CA ILE A 46 21.62 -10.77 -5.00
C ILE A 46 22.76 -11.10 -4.02
N PRO A 47 23.14 -10.22 -3.06
CA PRO A 47 24.24 -10.51 -2.14
C PRO A 47 23.95 -11.68 -1.18
N PHE A 48 22.69 -12.07 -0.98
CA PHE A 48 22.31 -13.11 -0.04
C PHE A 48 22.04 -14.47 -0.70
N ALA A 49 21.36 -14.48 -1.85
CA ALA A 49 20.89 -15.71 -2.49
C ALA A 49 21.73 -16.17 -3.68
N GLY A 50 22.54 -15.29 -4.28
CA GLY A 50 23.43 -15.64 -5.40
C GLY A 50 22.70 -16.42 -6.51
N GLY A 51 23.22 -17.60 -6.89
CA GLY A 51 22.63 -18.45 -7.92
C GLY A 51 21.26 -19.07 -7.58
N ALA A 52 20.83 -19.04 -6.31
CA ALA A 52 19.54 -19.59 -5.88
C ALA A 52 18.36 -18.59 -5.99
N LEU A 53 18.62 -17.36 -6.46
CA LEU A 53 17.60 -16.32 -6.64
C LEU A 53 16.35 -16.77 -7.40
N PRO A 54 16.45 -17.46 -8.56
CA PRO A 54 15.26 -17.85 -9.31
C PRO A 54 14.37 -18.81 -8.53
N LEU A 55 14.98 -19.71 -7.74
CA LEU A 55 14.25 -20.67 -6.92
C LEU A 55 13.51 -19.97 -5.76
N ALA A 56 14.17 -19.01 -5.12
CA ALA A 56 13.56 -18.19 -4.06
C ALA A 56 12.36 -17.39 -4.58
N VAL A 57 12.48 -16.80 -5.77
CA VAL A 57 11.38 -16.06 -6.41
C VAL A 57 10.21 -16.99 -6.74
N LEU A 58 10.47 -18.20 -7.26
CA LEU A 58 9.41 -19.18 -7.53
C LEU A 58 8.66 -19.59 -6.25
N ILE A 59 9.39 -19.86 -5.17
CA ILE A 59 8.79 -20.21 -3.87
C ILE A 59 7.94 -19.04 -3.36
N ALA A 60 8.45 -17.82 -3.42
CA ALA A 60 7.70 -16.63 -3.02
C ALA A 60 6.42 -16.45 -3.85
N LEU A 61 6.48 -16.69 -5.17
CA LEU A 61 5.33 -16.60 -6.07
C LEU A 61 4.23 -17.60 -5.69
N ILE A 62 4.61 -18.85 -5.39
CA ILE A 62 3.67 -19.89 -4.93
C ILE A 62 2.98 -19.47 -3.62
N ILE A 63 3.77 -19.01 -2.64
CA ILE A 63 3.26 -18.57 -1.34
C ILE A 63 2.30 -17.38 -1.51
N CYS A 64 2.68 -16.36 -2.28
CA CYS A 64 1.84 -15.20 -2.56
C CYS A 64 0.53 -15.59 -3.27
N THR A 65 0.57 -16.53 -4.20
CA THR A 65 -0.62 -17.03 -4.88
C THR A 65 -1.56 -17.72 -3.90
N LEU A 66 -1.01 -18.55 -3.00
CA LEU A 66 -1.80 -19.23 -1.97
C LEU A 66 -2.49 -18.22 -1.03
N ILE A 67 -1.77 -17.17 -0.62
CA ILE A 67 -2.31 -16.08 0.21
C ILE A 67 -3.43 -15.34 -0.54
N ALA A 68 -3.20 -15.00 -1.81
CA ALA A 68 -4.19 -14.32 -2.64
C ALA A 68 -5.46 -15.16 -2.82
N LEU A 69 -5.34 -16.48 -3.00
CA LEU A 69 -6.49 -17.39 -3.09
C LEU A 69 -7.29 -17.44 -1.78
N ASN A 70 -6.61 -17.46 -0.62
CA ASN A 70 -7.27 -17.43 0.68
C ASN A 70 -8.06 -16.13 0.89
N ILE A 71 -7.44 -14.98 0.62
CA ILE A 71 -8.11 -13.67 0.73
C ILE A 71 -9.26 -13.57 -0.28
N GLY A 72 -9.07 -14.06 -1.51
CA GLY A 72 -10.09 -14.08 -2.55
C GLY A 72 -11.30 -14.95 -2.16
N SER A 73 -11.08 -16.08 -1.50
CA SER A 73 -12.16 -16.90 -0.95
C SER A 73 -12.95 -16.16 0.13
N LEU A 74 -12.26 -15.46 1.03
CA LEU A 74 -12.88 -14.67 2.10
C LEU A 74 -13.69 -13.48 1.54
N ALA A 75 -13.17 -12.84 0.49
CA ALA A 75 -13.83 -11.73 -0.20
C ALA A 75 -15.14 -12.14 -0.88
N LYS A 76 -15.23 -13.38 -1.40
CA LYS A 76 -16.48 -13.92 -1.97
C LYS A 76 -17.57 -14.16 -0.92
N HIS A 77 -17.19 -14.58 0.29
CA HIS A 77 -18.15 -14.88 1.36
C HIS A 77 -18.58 -13.64 2.15
N LEU A 78 -17.74 -12.61 2.22
CA LEU A 78 -17.99 -11.38 2.97
C LEU A 78 -17.78 -10.14 2.07
N PRO A 79 -18.59 -9.92 1.03
CA PRO A 79 -18.47 -8.72 0.19
C PRO A 79 -18.79 -7.47 1.02
N SER A 80 -17.76 -6.83 1.57
CA SER A 80 -17.85 -5.61 2.36
C SER A 80 -16.92 -4.57 1.79
N ALA A 81 -17.42 -3.33 1.64
CA ALA A 81 -16.66 -2.18 1.17
C ALA A 81 -15.55 -1.73 2.16
N GLY A 82 -15.54 -2.24 3.39
CA GLY A 82 -14.58 -1.84 4.43
C GLY A 82 -13.29 -2.66 4.51
N GLY A 83 -12.97 -3.49 3.51
CA GLY A 83 -11.69 -4.18 3.37
C GLY A 83 -11.31 -5.11 4.54
N TYR A 84 -10.00 -5.28 4.78
CA TYR A 84 -9.44 -6.20 5.79
C TYR A 84 -9.96 -5.97 7.21
N PHE A 85 -10.22 -4.72 7.60
CA PHE A 85 -10.84 -4.37 8.88
C PHE A 85 -12.22 -5.03 9.03
N THR A 86 -13.02 -5.10 7.94
CA THR A 86 -14.34 -5.72 8.01
C THR A 86 -14.28 -7.24 8.06
N TYR A 87 -13.29 -7.86 7.40
CA TYR A 87 -13.07 -9.31 7.50
C TYR A 87 -12.68 -9.70 8.94
N VAL A 88 -11.75 -8.98 9.54
CA VAL A 88 -11.28 -9.27 10.91
C VAL A 88 -12.35 -8.96 11.95
N SER A 89 -13.04 -7.83 11.85
CA SER A 89 -14.11 -7.48 12.79
C SER A 89 -15.31 -8.45 12.75
N ARG A 90 -15.65 -8.98 11.57
CA ARG A 90 -16.72 -9.98 11.43
C ARG A 90 -16.29 -11.40 11.82
N GLY A 91 -15.01 -11.76 11.63
CA GLY A 91 -14.50 -13.10 11.96
C GLY A 91 -14.09 -13.27 13.43
N LEU A 92 -13.41 -12.28 14.01
CA LEU A 92 -12.77 -12.35 15.33
C LEU A 92 -13.41 -11.41 16.37
N GLY A 93 -14.37 -10.57 15.96
CA GLY A 93 -15.11 -9.66 16.81
C GLY A 93 -14.64 -8.19 16.73
N PRO A 94 -15.46 -7.25 17.23
CA PRO A 94 -15.26 -5.81 17.05
C PRO A 94 -13.96 -5.28 17.67
N GLN A 95 -13.47 -5.88 18.76
CA GLN A 95 -12.20 -5.49 19.40
C GLN A 95 -10.98 -5.85 18.54
N ALA A 96 -10.98 -7.03 17.91
CA ALA A 96 -9.92 -7.45 17.00
C ALA A 96 -9.88 -6.57 15.74
N GLY A 97 -11.06 -6.12 15.26
CA GLY A 97 -11.17 -5.12 14.20
C GLY A 97 -10.48 -3.81 14.58
N TRP A 98 -10.79 -3.26 15.76
CA TRP A 98 -10.20 -2.01 16.25
C TRP A 98 -8.66 -2.08 16.36
N MET A 99 -8.13 -3.16 16.93
CA MET A 99 -6.67 -3.40 16.96
C MET A 99 -6.07 -3.48 15.56
N THR A 100 -6.73 -4.16 14.63
CA THR A 100 -6.25 -4.28 13.24
C THR A 100 -6.22 -2.93 12.54
N GLY A 101 -7.22 -2.07 12.75
CA GLY A 101 -7.25 -0.71 12.20
C GLY A 101 -6.09 0.15 12.71
N TRP A 102 -5.80 0.10 14.01
CA TRP A 102 -4.64 0.78 14.59
C TRP A 102 -3.32 0.23 14.07
N LEU A 103 -3.18 -1.09 13.99
CA LEU A 103 -1.98 -1.72 13.48
C LEU A 103 -1.73 -1.38 12.01
N PHE A 104 -2.78 -1.33 11.19
CA PHE A 104 -2.69 -0.94 9.79
C PHE A 104 -2.29 0.52 9.64
N SER A 105 -2.85 1.41 10.47
CA SER A 105 -2.49 2.83 10.49
C SER A 105 -1.03 3.04 10.88
N LEU A 106 -0.55 2.36 11.92
CA LEU A 106 0.86 2.39 12.31
C LEU A 106 1.77 1.84 11.21
N THR A 107 1.37 0.74 10.57
CA THR A 107 2.12 0.16 9.45
C THR A 107 2.25 1.16 8.30
N TYR A 108 1.16 1.81 7.90
CA TYR A 108 1.18 2.82 6.85
C TYR A 108 2.03 4.04 7.21
N LEU A 109 1.99 4.49 8.47
CA LEU A 109 2.83 5.58 8.95
C LEU A 109 4.32 5.22 8.91
N LEU A 110 4.66 3.96 9.19
CA LEU A 110 6.05 3.47 9.18
C LEU A 110 6.58 3.16 7.78
N ILE A 111 5.71 2.80 6.83
CA ILE A 111 6.11 2.50 5.44
C ILE A 111 6.83 3.70 4.81
N VAL A 112 6.31 4.92 4.98
CA VAL A 112 6.88 6.12 4.35
C VAL A 112 8.33 6.39 4.79
N PRO A 113 8.66 6.53 6.09
CA PRO A 113 10.04 6.78 6.51
C PRO A 113 10.97 5.61 6.21
N LEU A 114 10.50 4.37 6.31
CA LEU A 114 11.31 3.19 5.95
C LEU A 114 11.65 3.17 4.46
N GLN A 115 10.71 3.55 3.60
CA GLN A 115 10.96 3.63 2.16
C GLN A 115 11.97 4.73 1.84
N LEU A 116 11.88 5.90 2.50
CA LEU A 116 12.85 6.98 2.35
C LEU A 116 14.25 6.57 2.82
N LEU A 117 14.33 5.78 3.89
CA LEU A 117 15.60 5.24 4.41
C LEU A 117 16.30 4.34 3.38
N VAL A 118 15.55 3.48 2.71
CA VAL A 118 16.08 2.58 1.68
C VAL A 118 16.41 3.32 0.39
N LEU A 119 15.61 4.32 0.02
CA LEU A 119 15.73 5.02 -1.26
C LEU A 119 16.86 6.06 -1.28
N GLY A 120 17.24 6.61 -0.12
CA GLY A 120 18.33 7.60 -0.02
C GLY A 120 19.70 7.08 -0.50
N PRO A 121 20.19 5.92 -0.03
CA PRO A 121 21.44 5.34 -0.53
C PRO A 121 21.41 5.03 -2.04
N VAL A 122 20.25 4.63 -2.57
CA VAL A 122 20.07 4.37 -4.00
C VAL A 122 20.10 5.66 -4.83
N MET A 123 19.57 6.76 -4.29
CA MET A 123 19.64 8.06 -4.96
C MET A 123 21.04 8.68 -4.86
N ASP A 124 21.75 8.48 -3.75
CA ASP A 124 23.15 8.92 -3.64
C ASP A 124 24.06 8.16 -4.62
N SER A 125 23.87 6.84 -4.78
CA SER A 125 24.60 6.05 -5.77
C SER A 125 24.27 6.44 -7.22
N ALA A 126 22.99 6.73 -7.51
CA ALA A 126 22.60 7.26 -8.81
C ALA A 126 23.20 8.66 -9.06
N ALA A 127 23.20 9.55 -8.07
CA ALA A 127 23.77 10.89 -8.17
C ALA A 127 25.30 10.85 -8.41
N GLN A 128 26.03 9.91 -7.79
CA GLN A 128 27.44 9.67 -8.13
C GLN A 128 27.62 9.37 -9.62
N GLN A 129 26.78 8.49 -10.14
CA GLN A 129 26.95 7.92 -11.47
C GLN A 129 26.67 8.94 -12.59
N TYR A 130 25.74 9.87 -12.37
CA TYR A 130 25.34 10.87 -13.38
C TYR A 130 25.96 12.25 -13.17
N PHE A 131 26.17 12.67 -11.93
CA PHE A 131 26.59 14.04 -11.61
C PHE A 131 27.96 14.12 -10.93
N HIS A 132 28.59 12.98 -10.61
CA HIS A 132 29.88 12.90 -9.89
C HIS A 132 29.90 13.68 -8.55
N LEU A 133 28.73 14.00 -7.99
CA LEU A 133 28.57 14.73 -6.74
C LEU A 133 28.33 13.74 -5.61
N SER A 134 29.17 13.77 -4.58
CA SER A 134 29.02 12.93 -3.38
C SER A 134 28.62 13.70 -2.15
N PHE A 135 27.39 13.44 -1.69
CA PHE A 135 26.86 13.99 -0.44
C PHE A 135 27.18 13.08 0.77
N GLY A 136 27.93 11.99 0.55
CA GLY A 136 28.41 11.10 1.62
C GLY A 136 27.28 10.53 2.48
N ALA A 137 27.57 10.17 3.73
CA ALA A 137 26.58 9.61 4.66
C ALA A 137 25.37 10.53 4.95
N ALA A 138 25.48 11.83 4.65
CA ALA A 138 24.40 12.81 4.81
C ALA A 138 23.50 12.93 3.55
N GLY A 139 23.88 12.34 2.42
CA GLY A 139 23.11 12.38 1.17
C GLY A 139 21.72 11.76 1.31
N TRP A 140 21.59 10.67 2.08
CA TRP A 140 20.30 10.06 2.39
C TRP A 140 19.33 11.07 3.04
N ALA A 141 19.79 11.88 3.99
CA ALA A 141 18.93 12.83 4.70
C ALA A 141 18.45 13.97 3.79
N ILE A 142 19.30 14.43 2.87
CA ILE A 142 18.96 15.46 1.88
C ILE A 142 17.91 14.92 0.90
N TRP A 143 18.13 13.73 0.34
CA TRP A 143 17.18 13.09 -0.55
C TRP A 143 15.86 12.72 0.14
N ALA A 144 15.91 12.27 1.40
CA ALA A 144 14.72 12.02 2.21
C ALA A 144 13.92 13.30 2.46
N MET A 145 14.58 14.42 2.76
CA MET A 145 13.93 15.73 2.89
C MET A 145 13.28 16.18 1.58
N VAL A 146 13.98 16.07 0.45
CA VAL A 146 13.44 16.43 -0.86
C VAL A 146 12.22 15.58 -1.21
N PHE A 147 12.30 14.26 -1.05
CA PHE A 147 11.16 13.37 -1.28
C PHE A 147 10.01 13.64 -0.31
N ALA A 148 10.30 13.88 0.98
CA ALA A 148 9.28 14.22 1.97
C ALA A 148 8.54 15.49 1.59
N VAL A 149 9.25 16.54 1.14
CA VAL A 149 8.64 17.79 0.65
C VAL A 149 7.80 17.55 -0.60
N ILE A 150 8.28 16.73 -1.54
CA ILE A 150 7.52 16.38 -2.76
C ILE A 150 6.24 15.60 -2.40
N VAL A 151 6.35 14.57 -1.56
CA VAL A 151 5.21 13.76 -1.12
C VAL A 151 4.22 14.60 -0.31
N PHE A 152 4.71 15.44 0.58
CA PHE A 152 3.88 16.36 1.34
C PHE A 152 3.17 17.36 0.43
N GLY A 153 3.88 17.93 -0.55
CA GLY A 153 3.31 18.81 -1.57
C GLY A 153 2.24 18.11 -2.40
N LEU A 154 2.53 16.93 -2.95
CA LEU A 154 1.57 16.14 -3.73
C LEU A 154 0.36 15.74 -2.91
N THR A 155 0.56 15.39 -1.64
CA THR A 155 -0.53 15.04 -0.72
C THR A 155 -1.37 16.28 -0.41
N TYR A 156 -0.75 17.42 -0.15
CA TYR A 156 -1.45 18.68 0.14
C TYR A 156 -2.25 19.18 -1.08
N PHE A 157 -1.67 19.16 -2.28
CA PHE A 157 -2.35 19.54 -3.51
C PHE A 157 -3.40 18.50 -3.96
N GLY A 158 -3.14 17.21 -3.77
CA GLY A 158 -4.07 16.13 -4.08
C GLY A 158 -5.30 16.09 -3.16
N VAL A 159 -5.11 16.41 -1.86
CA VAL A 159 -6.22 16.57 -0.92
C VAL A 159 -7.06 17.79 -1.28
N LYS A 160 -6.44 18.90 -1.70
CA LYS A 160 -7.18 20.07 -2.21
C LYS A 160 -8.00 19.75 -3.46
N ILE A 161 -7.45 19.01 -4.42
CA ILE A 161 -8.18 18.63 -5.65
C ILE A 161 -9.37 17.71 -5.35
N SER A 162 -9.27 16.89 -4.31
CA SER A 162 -10.33 15.95 -3.90
C SER A 162 -11.41 16.62 -3.06
N ALA A 163 -11.06 17.67 -2.31
CA ALA A 163 -11.99 18.46 -1.51
C ALA A 163 -12.79 19.49 -2.35
N ASP A 164 -12.22 19.99 -3.46
CA ASP A 164 -12.94 20.90 -4.39
C ASP A 164 -13.90 20.15 -5.35
N ALA A 165 -13.87 18.81 -5.36
CA ALA A 165 -14.69 17.98 -6.24
C ALA A 165 -15.97 17.41 -5.55
N SER A 166 -16.24 17.79 -4.30
CA SER A 166 -17.44 17.42 -3.51
C SER A 166 -18.25 18.64 -3.15
#